data_AF-A0A355BLY6-F1
#
_entry.id   AF-A0A355BLY6-F1
#
_cell.length_a   1.000
_cell.length_b   1.000
_cell.length_c   1.000
_cell.angle_alpha   90.00
_cell.angle_beta   90.00
_cell.angle_gamma   90.00
#
_symmetry.space_group_name_H-M   'P 1'
#
loop_
_entity.id
_entity.type
_entity.pdbx_description
1 polymer ?
#
loop_
_entity_poly.entity_id
_entity_poly.type
_entity_poly.pdbx_seq_one_letter_code
_entity_poly.pdbx_strand_id
1 'polypeptide(L)'
;VISVIFSLVLRSVMPYENMVTQLYRTDAILTSLVWSFALNTFAMFLGWLITMIYYRSNKLQKLLVSLSPAILVFSLVLLARTSIGGMVFNPLIRAIRNALGFADLLNPNPHVAAFSFFVGAACLAALNFSLIRRAPIRE
;
A
#
# COMPACT_ATOMS: atom_id res chain seq x y z
N VAL A 1 -11.06 -8.11 -8.89
CA VAL A 1 -12.07 -8.61 -9.86
C VAL A 1 -12.17 -7.71 -11.08
N ILE A 2 -12.53 -6.43 -10.93
CA ILE A 2 -12.61 -5.47 -12.05
C ILE A 2 -11.29 -5.39 -12.84
N SER A 3 -10.15 -5.31 -12.14
CA SER A 3 -8.82 -5.29 -12.79
C SER A 3 -8.54 -6.52 -13.66
N VAL A 4 -9.00 -7.71 -13.25
CA VAL A 4 -8.79 -8.96 -13.97
C VAL A 4 -9.71 -9.04 -15.18
N ILE A 5 -11.00 -8.71 -15.02
CA ILE A 5 -11.96 -8.66 -16.14
C ILE A 5 -11.49 -7.67 -17.20
N PHE A 6 -11.06 -6.49 -16.77
CA PHE A 6 -10.51 -5.47 -17.66
C PHE A 6 -9.27 -5.98 -18.40
N SER A 7 -8.36 -6.68 -17.70
CA SER A 7 -7.18 -7.26 -18.36
C SER A 7 -7.52 -8.32 -19.40
N LEU A 8 -8.57 -9.12 -19.18
CA LEU A 8 -9.02 -10.14 -20.12
C LEU A 8 -9.60 -9.51 -21.39
N VAL A 9 -10.45 -8.48 -21.23
CA VAL A 9 -11.05 -7.75 -22.36
C VAL A 9 -10.00 -6.98 -23.15
N LEU A 10 -9.03 -6.35 -22.48
CA LEU A 10 -7.97 -5.62 -23.18
C LEU A 10 -7.03 -6.55 -23.91
N ARG A 11 -6.72 -7.72 -23.34
CA ARG A 11 -5.85 -8.72 -23.96
C ARG A 11 -6.43 -9.27 -25.27
N SER A 12 -7.75 -9.25 -25.46
CA SER A 12 -8.37 -9.66 -26.73
C SER A 12 -8.21 -8.62 -27.86
N VAL A 13 -7.84 -7.38 -27.53
CA VAL A 13 -7.69 -6.28 -28.50
C VAL A 13 -6.23 -5.90 -28.71
N MET A 14 -5.42 -5.93 -27.65
CA MET A 14 -4.02 -5.50 -27.66
C MET A 14 -3.17 -6.34 -26.69
N PRO A 15 -1.85 -6.45 -26.89
CA PRO A 15 -0.96 -7.09 -25.93
C PRO A 15 -0.92 -6.28 -24.63
N TYR A 16 -1.86 -6.57 -23.73
CA TYR A 16 -2.01 -5.93 -22.44
C TYR A 16 -1.43 -6.81 -21.34
N GLU A 17 -0.49 -6.26 -20.59
CA GLU A 17 0.03 -6.86 -19.35
C GLU A 17 -0.55 -6.12 -18.14
N ASN A 18 -1.10 -6.89 -17.21
CA ASN A 18 -1.59 -6.32 -15.96
C ASN A 18 -0.40 -6.01 -15.01
N MET A 19 -0.65 -5.19 -13.98
CA MET A 19 0.39 -4.77 -13.02
C MET A 19 1.12 -5.96 -12.36
N VAL A 20 0.43 -7.08 -12.14
CA VAL A 20 1.03 -8.28 -11.52
C VAL A 20 1.97 -8.98 -12.50
N THR A 21 1.58 -9.10 -13.77
CA THR A 21 2.43 -9.63 -14.85
C THR A 21 3.68 -8.76 -15.01
N GLN A 22 3.53 -7.43 -15.00
CA GLN A 22 4.66 -6.50 -15.12
C GLN A 22 5.65 -6.59 -13.95
N LEU A 23 5.13 -6.75 -12.72
CA LEU A 23 5.96 -6.77 -11.50
C LEU A 23 6.55 -8.15 -11.21
N TYR A 24 5.77 -9.21 -11.37
CA TYR A 24 6.12 -10.56 -10.92
C TYR A 24 6.34 -11.56 -12.07
N ARG A 25 6.19 -11.13 -13.33
CA ARG A 25 6.38 -11.97 -14.53
C ARG A 25 5.57 -13.28 -14.48
N THR A 26 4.35 -13.18 -13.94
CA THR A 26 3.42 -14.31 -13.80
C THR A 26 2.11 -14.01 -14.51
N ASP A 27 1.58 -15.01 -15.22
CA ASP A 27 0.31 -14.93 -15.95
C ASP A 27 -0.83 -15.68 -15.24
N ALA A 28 -0.58 -16.18 -14.03
CA ALA A 28 -1.58 -16.91 -13.28
C ALA A 28 -2.73 -15.99 -12.82
N ILE A 29 -3.91 -16.17 -13.45
CA ILE A 29 -5.11 -15.35 -13.19
C ILE A 29 -5.50 -15.36 -11.71
N LEU A 30 -5.43 -16.51 -11.04
CA LEU A 30 -5.74 -16.63 -9.62
C LEU A 30 -4.76 -15.81 -8.77
N THR A 31 -3.48 -15.84 -9.10
CA THR A 31 -2.45 -15.04 -8.42
C THR A 31 -2.70 -13.54 -8.61
N SER A 32 -3.00 -13.10 -9.84
CA SER A 32 -3.36 -11.71 -10.12
C SER A 32 -4.63 -11.28 -9.37
N LEU A 33 -5.62 -12.16 -9.24
CA LEU A 33 -6.86 -11.91 -8.51
C LEU A 33 -6.63 -11.75 -7.01
N VAL A 34 -5.92 -12.70 -6.38
CA VAL A 34 -5.63 -12.67 -4.94
C VAL A 34 -4.77 -11.45 -4.59
N TRP A 35 -3.73 -11.18 -5.39
CA TRP A 35 -2.87 -10.01 -5.18
C TRP A 35 -3.64 -8.70 -5.32
N SER A 36 -4.43 -8.56 -6.40
CA SER A 36 -5.24 -7.36 -6.62
C SER A 36 -6.27 -7.17 -5.51
N PHE A 37 -6.91 -8.26 -5.07
CA PHE A 37 -7.89 -8.20 -4.00
C PHE A 37 -7.24 -7.75 -2.69
N ALA A 38 -6.12 -8.34 -2.30
CA ALA A 38 -5.37 -7.96 -1.10
C ALA A 38 -4.95 -6.48 -1.12
N LEU A 39 -4.43 -6.00 -2.25
CA LEU A 39 -4.07 -4.59 -2.42
C LEU A 39 -5.27 -3.64 -2.28
N ASN A 40 -6.40 -3.99 -2.91
CA ASN A 40 -7.62 -3.18 -2.83
C ASN A 40 -8.19 -3.16 -1.39
N THR A 41 -8.18 -4.29 -0.69
CA THR A 41 -8.59 -4.36 0.73
C THR A 41 -7.70 -3.48 1.59
N PHE A 42 -6.37 -3.54 1.40
CA PHE A 42 -5.43 -2.67 2.09
C PHE A 42 -5.72 -1.19 1.82
N ALA A 43 -5.89 -0.81 0.55
CA ALA A 43 -6.21 0.56 0.15
C ALA A 43 -7.54 1.06 0.73
N MET A 44 -8.54 0.20 0.83
CA MET A 44 -9.84 0.52 1.45
C MET A 44 -9.69 0.85 2.93
N PHE A 45 -8.99 0.02 3.71
CA PHE A 45 -8.76 0.28 5.14
C PHE A 45 -7.86 1.49 5.38
N LEU A 46 -6.89 1.72 4.50
CA LEU A 46 -6.03 2.90 4.53
C LEU A 46 -6.82 4.17 4.24
N GLY A 47 -7.67 4.15 3.21
CA GLY A 47 -8.58 5.26 2.89
C GLY A 47 -9.53 5.56 4.05
N TRP A 48 -10.14 4.53 4.64
CA TRP A 48 -10.99 4.70 5.83
C TRP A 48 -10.21 5.32 6.99
N LEU A 49 -8.98 4.88 7.26
CA LEU A 49 -8.15 5.47 8.30
C LEU A 49 -7.90 6.96 8.05
N ILE A 50 -7.55 7.34 6.82
CA ILE A 50 -7.36 8.74 6.42
C ILE A 50 -8.64 9.54 6.64
N THR A 51 -9.79 9.01 6.24
CA THR A 51 -11.10 9.66 6.43
C THR A 51 -11.38 9.89 7.91
N MET A 52 -11.16 8.89 8.76
CA MET A 52 -11.36 9.02 10.22
C MET A 52 -10.43 10.08 10.84
N ILE A 53 -9.16 10.11 10.42
CA ILE A 53 -8.20 11.13 10.86
C ILE A 53 -8.65 12.51 10.38
N TYR A 54 -9.08 12.64 9.13
CA TYR A 54 -9.53 13.90 8.55
C TYR A 54 -10.75 14.47 9.28
N TYR A 55 -11.74 13.63 9.61
CA TYR A 55 -12.93 14.06 10.34
C TYR A 55 -12.64 14.49 11.78
N ARG A 56 -11.66 13.86 12.45
CA ARG A 56 -11.24 14.26 13.79
C ARG A 56 -10.27 15.43 13.84
N SER A 57 -9.73 15.84 12.69
CA SER A 57 -8.70 16.86 12.62
C SER A 57 -9.26 18.27 12.70
N ASN A 58 -8.70 19.11 13.57
CA ASN A 58 -8.94 20.56 13.56
C ASN A 58 -8.37 21.21 12.29
N LYS A 59 -8.70 22.49 12.01
CA LYS A 59 -8.25 23.19 10.78
C LYS A 59 -6.75 23.07 10.50
N LEU A 60 -5.91 23.17 11.54
CA LEU A 60 -4.44 23.01 11.43
C LEU A 60 -4.01 21.57 11.11
N GLN A 61 -4.71 20.56 11.66
CA GLN A 61 -4.40 19.15 11.40
C GLN A 61 -4.82 18.74 9.99
N LYS A 62 -5.90 19.29 9.44
CA LYS A 62 -6.28 19.09 8.03
C LYS A 62 -5.22 19.62 7.07
N LEU A 63 -4.63 20.78 7.40
CA LEU A 63 -3.53 21.36 6.63
C LEU A 63 -2.28 20.47 6.68
N LEU A 64 -1.91 19.95 7.85
CA LEU A 64 -0.82 18.97 7.98
C LEU A 64 -1.05 17.68 7.19
N VAL A 65 -2.28 17.15 7.20
CA VAL A 65 -2.62 15.96 6.41
C VAL A 65 -2.50 16.25 4.91
N SER A 66 -2.91 17.43 4.43
CA SER A 66 -2.74 17.83 3.02
C SER A 66 -1.29 18.05 2.60
N LEU A 67 -0.44 18.54 3.51
CA LEU A 67 1.00 18.70 3.26
C LEU A 67 1.79 17.40 3.45
N SER A 68 1.20 16.39 4.09
CA SER A 68 1.89 15.14 4.40
C SER A 68 2.56 14.49 3.17
N PRO A 69 1.98 14.44 1.95
CA PRO A 69 2.65 13.83 0.81
C PRO A 69 3.90 14.62 0.40
N ALA A 70 3.83 15.95 0.41
CA ALA A 70 4.95 16.82 0.05
C ALA A 70 6.08 16.74 1.09
N ILE A 71 5.74 16.77 2.39
CA ILE A 71 6.70 16.65 3.49
C ILE A 71 7.38 15.27 3.47
N LEU A 72 6.61 14.21 3.20
CA LEU A 72 7.12 12.85 3.17
C LEU A 72 8.12 12.66 2.01
N VAL A 73 7.80 13.16 0.81
CA VAL A 73 8.72 13.14 -0.34
C VAL A 73 9.98 13.99 -0.06
N PHE A 74 9.80 15.20 0.45
CA PHE A 74 10.92 16.11 0.73
C PHE A 74 11.88 15.54 1.79
N SER A 75 11.34 14.98 2.87
CA SER A 75 12.13 14.32 3.91
C SER A 75 12.84 13.08 3.40
N LEU A 76 12.20 12.28 2.53
CA LEU A 76 12.84 11.12 1.90
C LEU A 76 14.08 11.53 1.08
N VAL A 77 13.95 12.58 0.26
CA VAL A 77 15.03 13.08 -0.60
C VAL A 77 16.19 13.63 0.23
N LEU A 78 15.90 14.36 1.30
CA LEU A 78 16.93 14.88 2.20
C LEU A 78 17.66 13.77 2.95
N LEU A 79 16.93 12.80 3.50
CA LEU A 79 17.52 11.67 4.22
C LEU A 79 18.41 10.85 3.30
N ALA A 80 17.97 10.57 2.07
CA ALA A 80 18.76 9.83 1.08
C ALA A 80 20.11 10.49 0.72
N ARG A 81 20.25 11.81 0.91
CA ARG A 81 21.49 12.56 0.63
C ARG A 81 22.48 12.58 1.79
N THR A 82 22.08 12.12 2.98
CA THR A 82 22.95 12.11 4.17
C THR A 82 23.55 10.73 4.42
N SER A 83 24.79 10.68 4.94
CA SER A 83 25.48 9.43 5.27
C SER A 83 24.77 8.60 6.35
N ILE A 84 23.96 9.26 7.20
CA ILE A 84 23.08 8.63 8.20
C ILE A 84 21.85 7.99 7.54
N GLY A 85 21.40 8.55 6.40
CA GLY A 85 20.32 8.02 5.59
C GLY A 85 20.56 6.58 5.15
N GLY A 86 21.79 6.22 4.77
CA GLY A 86 22.12 4.84 4.40
C GLY A 86 21.87 3.81 5.52
N MET A 87 22.01 4.21 6.79
CA MET A 87 21.84 3.30 7.93
C MET A 87 20.37 3.03 8.27
N VAL A 88 19.49 4.03 8.13
CA VAL A 88 18.06 3.92 8.48
C VAL A 88 17.21 3.60 7.25
N PHE A 89 17.57 4.13 6.08
CA PHE A 89 16.78 4.00 4.85
C PHE A 89 17.00 2.65 4.17
N ASN A 90 18.22 2.09 4.23
CA ASN A 90 18.53 0.79 3.65
C ASN A 90 17.75 -0.38 4.30
N PRO A 91 17.64 -0.49 5.65
CA PRO A 91 16.80 -1.53 6.25
C PRO A 91 15.31 -1.29 5.98
N LEU A 92 14.86 -0.04 5.92
CA LEU A 92 13.47 0.28 5.57
C LEU A 92 13.12 -0.14 4.14
N ILE A 93 13.95 0.21 3.16
CA ILE A 93 13.77 -0.24 1.77
C ILE A 93 13.83 -1.76 1.71
N ARG A 94 14.76 -2.40 2.42
CA ARG A 94 14.86 -3.86 2.47
C ARG A 94 13.59 -4.49 3.04
N ALA A 95 13.02 -3.91 4.10
CA ALA A 95 11.77 -4.37 4.69
C ALA A 95 10.60 -4.22 3.70
N ILE A 96 10.46 -3.07 3.03
CA ILE A 96 9.44 -2.83 2.01
C ILE A 96 9.61 -3.82 0.85
N ARG A 97 10.83 -3.99 0.36
CA ARG A 97 11.17 -4.91 -0.74
C ARG A 97 10.79 -6.35 -0.39
N ASN A 98 11.12 -6.78 0.82
CA ASN A 98 10.77 -8.11 1.32
C ASN A 98 9.26 -8.27 1.49
N ALA A 99 8.57 -7.27 2.03
CA ALA A 99 7.12 -7.26 2.20
C ALA A 99 6.39 -7.32 0.84
N LEU A 100 6.92 -6.66 -0.17
CA LEU A 100 6.44 -6.74 -1.55
C LEU A 100 6.86 -8.03 -2.27
N GLY A 101 7.53 -8.98 -1.61
CA GLY A 101 7.92 -10.25 -2.22
C GLY A 101 9.10 -10.15 -3.20
N PHE A 102 9.86 -9.07 -3.18
CA PHE A 102 11.08 -8.85 -3.98
C PHE A 102 12.36 -9.17 -3.19
N ALA A 103 12.28 -10.10 -2.23
CA ALA A 103 13.46 -10.55 -1.46
C ALA A 103 14.53 -11.12 -2.42
N ASP A 104 14.08 -11.98 -3.35
CA ASP A 104 14.86 -12.48 -4.48
C ASP A 104 14.49 -11.71 -5.75
N LEU A 105 15.41 -10.93 -6.30
CA LEU A 105 15.16 -10.12 -7.51
C LEU A 105 14.99 -10.97 -8.77
N LEU A 106 15.51 -12.21 -8.77
CA LEU A 106 15.46 -13.13 -9.90
C LEU A 106 14.08 -13.81 -10.03
N ASN A 107 13.46 -14.15 -8.91
CA ASN A 107 12.17 -14.84 -8.84
C ASN A 107 11.25 -14.16 -7.82
N PRO A 108 10.66 -13.00 -8.18
CA PRO A 108 9.79 -12.27 -7.27
C PRO A 108 8.52 -13.05 -6.95
N ASN A 109 8.12 -13.08 -5.67
CA ASN A 109 6.99 -13.89 -5.21
C ASN A 109 5.75 -13.03 -4.92
N PRO A 110 4.70 -13.10 -5.77
CA PRO A 110 3.48 -12.30 -5.59
C PRO A 110 2.66 -12.72 -4.36
N HIS A 111 2.77 -13.96 -3.89
CA HIS A 111 2.02 -14.43 -2.73
C HIS A 111 2.49 -13.78 -1.42
N VAL A 112 3.80 -13.51 -1.31
CA VAL A 112 4.37 -12.79 -0.16
C VAL A 112 3.84 -11.35 -0.09
N ALA A 113 3.70 -10.71 -1.24
CA ALA A 113 3.11 -9.37 -1.33
C ALA A 113 1.64 -9.37 -0.93
N ALA A 114 0.85 -10.31 -1.46
CA ALA A 114 -0.56 -10.45 -1.11
C ALA A 114 -0.75 -10.68 0.40
N PHE A 115 0.07 -11.56 1.00
CA PHE A 115 0.04 -11.81 2.44
C PHE A 115 0.36 -10.54 3.23
N SER A 116 1.40 -9.80 2.83
CA SER A 116 1.80 -8.56 3.50
C SER A 116 0.72 -7.47 3.41
N PHE A 117 -0.01 -7.39 2.30
CA PHE A 117 -1.18 -6.49 2.17
C PHE A 117 -2.32 -6.89 3.09
N PHE A 118 -2.60 -8.20 3.27
CA PHE A 118 -3.61 -8.65 4.23
C PHE A 118 -3.21 -8.37 5.68
N VAL A 119 -1.97 -8.63 6.05
CA VAL A 119 -1.45 -8.30 7.39
C VAL A 119 -1.54 -6.79 7.62
N GLY A 120 -1.13 -5.98 6.65
CA GLY A 120 -1.26 -4.53 6.70
C GLY A 120 -2.73 -4.08 6.83
N ALA A 121 -3.64 -4.70 6.10
CA ALA A 121 -5.07 -4.41 6.16
C ALA A 121 -5.64 -4.76 7.55
N ALA A 122 -5.26 -5.89 8.13
CA ALA A 122 -5.66 -6.29 9.48
C ALA A 122 -5.14 -5.31 10.54
N CYS A 123 -3.88 -4.86 10.44
CA CYS A 123 -3.32 -3.83 11.30
C CYS A 123 -4.10 -2.51 11.19
N LEU A 124 -4.39 -2.06 9.96
CA LEU A 124 -5.18 -0.84 9.74
C LEU A 124 -6.62 -0.98 10.25
N ALA A 125 -7.24 -2.15 10.10
CA ALA A 125 -8.56 -2.43 10.65
C ALA A 125 -8.55 -2.35 12.18
N ALA A 126 -7.53 -2.92 12.84
CA ALA A 126 -7.36 -2.84 14.29
C ALA A 126 -7.15 -1.38 14.77
N LEU A 127 -6.38 -0.58 14.02
CA LEU A 127 -6.20 0.85 14.30
C LEU A 127 -7.51 1.62 14.15
N ASN A 128 -8.26 1.39 13.06
CA ASN A 128 -9.58 1.99 12.84
C ASN A 128 -10.56 1.62 13.97
N PHE A 129 -10.57 0.35 14.38
CA PHE A 129 -11.40 -0.11 15.49
C PHE A 129 -11.04 0.57 16.82
N SER A 130 -9.74 0.71 17.10
CA SER A 130 -9.25 1.44 18.28
C SER A 130 -9.66 2.91 18.26
N LEU A 131 -9.59 3.56 17.08
CA LEU A 131 -10.03 4.95 16.91
C LEU A 131 -11.52 5.12 17.19
N ILE A 132 -12.36 4.20 16.69
CA ILE A 132 -13.82 4.22 16.91
C ILE A 132 -14.14 4.07 18.40
N ARG A 133 -13.52 3.10 19.10
CA ARG A 133 -13.76 2.87 20.53
C ARG A 133 -13.39 4.06 21.43
N ARG A 134 -12.41 4.86 21.01
CA ARG A 134 -11.98 6.07 21.74
C ARG A 134 -12.77 7.32 21.34
N ALA A 135 -13.85 7.19 20.58
CA ALA A 135 -14.74 8.31 20.28
C ALA A 135 -15.60 8.62 21.51
N PRO A 136 -15.49 9.82 22.13
CA PRO A 136 -16.54 10.25 23.05
C PRO A 136 -17.83 10.38 22.25
N ILE A 137 -18.88 9.68 22.69
CA ILE A 137 -20.23 9.89 22.20
C ILE A 137 -20.58 11.32 22.58
N ARG A 138 -20.54 12.24 21.63
CA ARG A 138 -21.09 13.58 21.83
C ARG A 138 -22.59 13.43 21.62
N GLU A 139 -23.31 13.36 22.73
CA GLU A 139 -24.76 13.66 22.79
C GLU A 139 -25.01 15.12 22.39
#